data_AF-A0A849HBP6-F1
#
_entry.id   AF-A0A849HBP6-F1
#
_cell.length_a   1.000
_cell.length_b   1.000
_cell.length_c   1.000
_cell.angle_alpha   90.00
_cell.angle_beta   90.00
_cell.angle_gamma   90.00
#
_symmetry.space_group_name_H-M   'P 1'
#
loop_
_entity.id
_entity.type
_entity.pdbx_description
1 polymer ?
#
loop_
_entity_poly.entity_id
_entity_poly.type
_entity_poly.pdbx_seq_one_letter_code
_entity_poly.pdbx_strand_id
1 'polypeptide(L)'
;MADSPPDVSVGALAINVDIPEPLQWNDTRRDVEYVLTTLNVRLLPDGRLAAKAYGRPVAGGRGGYTSFRVPDRPDLAELVAAAADQAARLWAAHRDLT
;
A
#
# COMPACT_ATOMS: atom_id res chain seq x y z
N MET A 1 23.99 33.00 -12.26
CA MET A 1 24.11 31.54 -12.10
C MET A 1 22.89 31.10 -11.31
N ALA A 2 21.93 30.43 -11.93
CA ALA A 2 20.81 29.87 -11.20
C ALA A 2 21.33 28.72 -10.34
N ASP A 3 21.01 28.76 -9.05
CA ASP A 3 21.29 27.70 -8.10
C ASP A 3 20.64 26.41 -8.62
N SER A 4 21.41 25.33 -8.77
CA SER A 4 20.81 24.05 -9.17
C SER A 4 19.95 23.56 -8.01
N PRO A 5 18.76 23.00 -8.28
CA PRO A 5 17.94 22.45 -7.21
C PRO A 5 18.76 21.41 -6.44
N PRO A 6 18.60 21.34 -5.11
CA PRO A 6 19.31 20.36 -4.31
C PRO A 6 19.04 18.96 -4.84
N ASP A 7 20.05 18.09 -4.80
CA ASP A 7 19.90 16.68 -5.17
C ASP A 7 18.77 16.05 -4.35
N VAL A 8 17.69 15.63 -5.02
CA VAL A 8 16.54 15.01 -4.38
C VAL A 8 16.80 13.53 -4.18
N SER A 9 16.87 13.09 -2.92
CA SER A 9 17.01 11.68 -2.55
C SER A 9 15.66 11.11 -2.09
N VAL A 10 15.21 10.04 -2.75
CA VAL A 10 13.98 9.32 -2.38
C VAL A 10 14.36 8.10 -1.54
N GLY A 11 14.10 8.16 -0.23
CA GLY A 11 14.47 7.09 0.71
C GLY A 11 13.55 5.86 0.66
N ALA A 12 12.26 6.05 0.46
CA ALA A 12 11.28 4.99 0.25
C ALA A 12 10.01 5.57 -0.40
N LEU A 13 9.34 4.77 -1.21
CA LEU A 13 8.05 5.12 -1.81
C LEU A 13 6.98 4.17 -1.29
N ALA A 14 5.82 4.70 -0.90
CA ALA A 14 4.71 3.90 -0.44
C ALA A 14 3.39 4.43 -0.99
N ILE A 15 2.51 3.51 -1.39
CA ILE A 15 1.13 3.80 -1.80
C ILE A 15 0.15 3.03 -0.92
N ASN A 16 -1.03 3.61 -0.73
CA ASN A 16 -2.17 2.89 -0.18
C ASN A 16 -3.07 2.47 -1.34
N VAL A 17 -3.50 1.21 -1.31
CA VAL A 17 -4.28 0.57 -2.36
C VAL A 17 -5.51 -0.02 -1.70
N ASP A 18 -6.70 0.32 -2.21
CA ASP A 18 -7.92 -0.32 -1.75
C ASP A 18 -7.97 -1.76 -2.26
N ILE A 19 -8.36 -2.68 -1.37
CA ILE A 19 -8.54 -4.09 -1.72
C ILE A 19 -9.96 -4.26 -2.26
N PRO A 20 -10.15 -4.66 -3.53
CA PRO A 20 -11.47 -4.96 -4.06
C PRO A 20 -12.19 -5.99 -3.19
N GLU A 21 -13.49 -5.83 -2.98
CA GLU A 21 -14.30 -6.68 -2.09
C GLU A 21 -14.07 -8.21 -2.29
N PRO A 22 -14.00 -8.75 -3.51
CA PRO A 22 -13.76 -10.18 -3.73
C PRO A 22 -12.38 -10.68 -3.26
N LEU A 23 -11.43 -9.76 -3.08
CA LEU A 23 -10.06 -10.04 -2.66
C LEU A 23 -9.84 -9.77 -1.17
N GLN A 24 -10.81 -9.20 -0.46
CA GLN A 24 -10.74 -8.98 0.97
C GLN A 24 -10.74 -10.34 1.70
N TRP A 25 -10.13 -10.36 2.88
CA TRP A 25 -10.14 -11.53 3.76
C TRP A 25 -10.25 -11.08 5.22
N ASN A 26 -10.53 -12.04 6.10
CA ASN A 26 -10.50 -11.82 7.53
C ASN A 26 -9.20 -12.37 8.14
N ASP A 27 -8.66 -11.69 9.13
CA ASP A 27 -7.55 -12.16 9.94
C ASP A 27 -7.72 -11.69 11.39
N THR A 28 -7.03 -12.34 12.32
CA THR A 28 -7.21 -12.12 13.76
C THR A 28 -5.92 -11.63 14.39
N ARG A 29 -6.02 -10.59 15.22
CA ARG A 29 -4.90 -10.08 16.01
C ARG A 29 -5.38 -9.71 17.41
N ARG A 30 -4.72 -10.25 18.45
CA ARG A 30 -5.07 -10.00 19.86
C ARG A 30 -6.57 -10.20 20.11
N ASP A 31 -7.10 -11.34 19.65
CA ASP A 31 -8.50 -11.76 19.82
C ASP A 31 -9.55 -10.85 19.17
N VAL A 32 -9.13 -9.95 18.27
CA VAL A 32 -10.02 -9.13 17.45
C VAL A 32 -9.91 -9.59 16.00
N GLU A 33 -11.05 -9.89 15.38
CA GLU A 33 -11.18 -10.19 13.96
C GLU A 33 -11.28 -8.89 13.15
N TYR A 34 -10.55 -8.84 12.04
CA TYR A 34 -10.51 -7.71 11.13
C TYR A 34 -10.84 -8.16 9.72
N VAL A 35 -11.59 -7.36 8.98
CA VAL A 35 -11.66 -7.46 7.52
C VAL A 35 -10.61 -6.54 6.91
N LEU A 36 -9.74 -7.09 6.07
CA LEU A 36 -8.62 -6.38 5.46
C LEU A 36 -9.12 -5.67 4.20
N THR A 37 -9.01 -4.34 4.20
CA THR A 37 -9.60 -3.47 3.16
C THR A 37 -8.55 -2.66 2.40
N THR A 38 -7.32 -2.59 2.90
CA THR A 38 -6.28 -1.73 2.32
C THR A 38 -4.93 -2.43 2.33
N LEU A 39 -4.16 -2.29 1.26
CA LEU A 39 -2.74 -2.63 1.20
C LEU A 39 -1.90 -1.36 1.28
N ASN A 40 -0.85 -1.37 2.08
CA ASN A 40 0.29 -0.47 1.92
C ASN A 40 1.33 -1.20 1.07
N VAL A 41 1.64 -0.68 -0.11
CA VAL A 41 2.66 -1.23 -1.02
C VAL A 41 3.85 -0.30 -1.02
N ARG A 42 5.05 -0.85 -0.84
CA ARG A 42 6.31 -0.10 -0.75
C ARG A 42 7.26 -0.54 -1.86
N LEU A 43 7.87 0.43 -2.53
CA LEU A 43 9.04 0.20 -3.37
C LEU A 43 10.30 0.30 -2.50
N LEU A 44 11.07 -0.79 -2.46
CA LEU A 44 12.33 -0.87 -1.74
C LEU A 44 13.49 -0.32 -2.59
N PRO A 45 14.63 0.06 -1.97
CA PRO A 45 15.79 0.60 -2.69
C PRO A 45 16.37 -0.32 -3.76
N ASP A 46 16.16 -1.64 -3.65
CA ASP A 46 16.61 -2.64 -4.63
C ASP A 46 15.60 -2.90 -5.75
N GLY A 47 14.53 -2.11 -5.83
CA GLY A 47 13.49 -2.22 -6.85
C GLY A 47 12.40 -3.25 -6.54
N ARG A 48 12.49 -4.01 -5.45
CA ARG A 48 11.45 -4.96 -5.07
C ARG A 48 10.26 -4.29 -4.38
N LEU A 49 9.11 -4.94 -4.44
CA LEU A 49 7.90 -4.51 -3.74
C LEU A 49 7.74 -5.28 -2.41
N ALA A 50 7.29 -4.56 -1.38
CA ALA A 50 6.85 -5.13 -0.11
C ALA A 50 5.44 -4.65 0.20
N ALA A 51 4.60 -5.50 0.80
CA ALA A 51 3.22 -5.15 1.11
C ALA A 51 2.80 -5.54 2.54
N LYS A 52 1.91 -4.73 3.12
CA LYS A 52 1.21 -4.99 4.38
C LYS A 52 -0.27 -4.71 4.21
N ALA A 53 -1.12 -5.52 4.82
CA ALA A 53 -2.56 -5.32 4.81
C ALA A 53 -3.03 -4.61 6.08
N TYR A 54 -4.10 -3.84 5.96
CA TYR A 54 -4.75 -3.13 7.04
C TYR A 54 -6.25 -3.36 6.93
N GLY A 55 -6.91 -3.39 8.08
CA GLY A 55 -8.33 -3.70 8.15
C GLY A 55 -9.04 -2.98 9.27
N ARG A 56 -10.36 -3.12 9.26
CA ARG A 56 -11.26 -2.63 10.31
C ARG A 56 -11.78 -3.82 11.12
N PRO A 57 -12.00 -3.66 12.44
CA PRO A 57 -12.61 -4.70 13.25
C PRO A 57 -13.98 -5.08 12.69
N VAL A 58 -14.26 -6.38 12.59
CA VAL A 58 -15.55 -6.89 12.11
C VAL A 58 -16.68 -6.46 13.05
N ALA A 59 -16.43 -6.46 14.36
CA ALA A 59 -17.37 -6.00 15.39
C ALA A 59 -17.63 -4.48 15.37
N GLY A 60 -17.01 -3.73 14.45
CA GLY A 60 -17.10 -2.28 14.38
C GLY A 60 -16.11 -1.56 15.31
N GLY A 61 -16.08 -0.23 15.20
CA GLY A 61 -15.11 0.62 15.87
C GLY A 61 -13.96 1.06 14.97
N ARG A 62 -13.11 1.96 15.47
CA ARG A 62 -11.91 2.37 14.73
C ARG A 62 -10.88 1.26 14.84
N GLY A 63 -10.50 0.69 13.70
CA GLY A 63 -9.29 -0.13 13.64
C GLY A 63 -8.09 0.70 14.04
N GLY A 64 -7.38 0.28 15.08
CA GLY A 64 -6.02 0.79 15.30
C GLY A 64 -5.15 0.50 14.07
N TYR A 65 -3.98 1.15 13.97
CA TYR A 65 -3.00 0.89 12.90
C TYR A 65 -2.35 -0.49 13.06
N THR A 66 -3.15 -1.54 12.87
CA THR A 66 -2.75 -2.94 12.98
C THR A 66 -2.50 -3.46 11.57
N SER A 67 -1.26 -3.88 11.33
CA SER A 67 -0.85 -4.43 10.05
C SER A 67 -0.86 -5.95 10.08
N PHE A 68 -1.19 -6.53 8.93
CA PHE A 68 -1.29 -7.96 8.71
C PHE A 68 -0.36 -8.37 7.56
N ARG A 69 0.03 -9.65 7.57
CA ARG A 69 0.77 -10.23 6.46
C ARG A 69 -0.18 -10.36 5.26
N VAL A 70 0.31 -10.04 4.08
CA VAL A 70 -0.42 -10.36 2.84
C VAL A 70 -0.24 -11.86 2.58
N PRO A 71 -1.32 -12.65 2.46
CA PRO A 71 -1.21 -14.07 2.18
C PRO A 71 -0.65 -14.31 0.79
N ASP A 72 -0.02 -15.48 0.60
CA ASP A 72 0.55 -15.88 -0.69
C ASP A 72 -0.56 -16.35 -1.63
N ARG A 73 -1.25 -15.37 -2.24
CA ARG A 73 -2.31 -15.59 -3.23
C ARG A 73 -1.92 -14.90 -4.55
N PRO A 74 -2.04 -15.57 -5.70
CA PRO A 74 -1.70 -14.98 -7.00
C PRO A 74 -2.47 -13.68 -7.31
N ASP A 75 -3.75 -13.63 -6.96
CA ASP A 75 -4.63 -12.47 -7.19
C ASP A 75 -4.20 -11.21 -6.41
N LEU A 76 -3.72 -11.37 -5.17
CA LEU A 76 -3.18 -10.28 -4.37
C LEU A 76 -1.79 -9.85 -4.87
N ALA A 77 -0.97 -10.78 -5.36
CA ALA A 77 0.30 -10.44 -5.98
C ALA A 77 0.09 -9.62 -7.26
N GLU A 78 -0.89 -10.00 -8.08
CA GLU A 78 -1.29 -9.25 -9.28
C GLU A 78 -1.81 -7.86 -8.92
N LEU A 79 -2.66 -7.73 -7.88
CA LEU A 79 -3.12 -6.43 -7.38
C LEU A 79 -1.96 -5.53 -6.95
N VAL A 80 -0.96 -6.07 -6.24
CA VAL A 80 0.23 -5.32 -5.80
C VAL A 80 1.05 -4.82 -6.99
N ALA A 81 1.27 -5.66 -8.00
CA ALA A 81 2.00 -5.27 -9.21
C ALA A 81 1.24 -4.20 -10.01
N ALA A 82 -0.05 -4.42 -10.26
CA ALA A 82 -0.90 -3.48 -10.98
C ALA A 82 -0.99 -2.11 -10.28
N ALA A 83 -1.01 -2.11 -8.94
CA ALA A 83 -1.00 -0.88 -8.16
C ALA A 83 0.30 -0.10 -8.30
N ALA A 84 1.45 -0.79 -8.32
CA ALA A 84 2.75 -0.15 -8.54
C ALA A 84 2.83 0.48 -9.95
N ASP A 85 2.38 -0.24 -10.98
CA ASP A 85 2.34 0.28 -12.36
C ASP A 85 1.41 1.49 -12.48
N GLN A 86 0.24 1.43 -11.84
CA GLN A 86 -0.71 2.54 -11.83
C GLN A 86 -0.14 3.75 -11.10
N ALA A 87 0.51 3.55 -9.96
CA ALA A 87 1.13 4.62 -9.21
C ALA A 87 2.26 5.28 -10.01
N ALA A 88 3.09 4.49 -10.71
CA ALA A 88 4.12 5.01 -11.61
C ALA A 88 3.51 5.89 -12.71
N ARG A 89 2.41 5.46 -13.34
CA ARG A 89 1.68 6.29 -14.32
C ARG A 89 1.16 7.60 -13.72
N LEU A 90 0.56 7.54 -12.53
CA LEU A 90 0.01 8.72 -11.86
C LEU A 90 1.10 9.71 -11.45
N TRP A 91 2.23 9.22 -10.92
CA TRP A 91 3.38 10.06 -10.63
C TRP A 91 4.01 10.65 -11.87
N ALA A 92 4.14 9.90 -12.97
CA ALA A 92 4.67 10.46 -14.22
C ALA A 92 3.77 11.55 -14.81
N ALA A 93 2.46 11.44 -14.61
CA ALA A 93 1.46 12.41 -15.06
C ALA A 93 1.07 13.43 -13.98
N HIS A 94 1.84 13.54 -12.87
CA HIS A 94 1.52 14.48 -11.80
C HIS A 94 1.48 15.91 -12.32
N ARG A 95 0.58 16.70 -11.74
CA ARG A 95 0.49 18.14 -12.00
C ARG A 95 1.09 18.90 -10.83
N ASP A 96 1.26 20.20 -11.03
CA ASP A 96 1.85 21.11 -10.06
C ASP A 96 1.28 20.92 -8.65
N LEU A 97 2.13 21.19 -7.67
CA LEU A 97 1.73 21.26 -6.27
C LEU A 97 0.68 22.37 -6.11
N THR A 98 -0.47 22.05 -5.53
CA THR A 98 -1.51 23.03 -5.16
C THR A 98 -1.15 23.82 -3.92
#